data_AF-A0A091BFR0-F1
#
_entry.id   AF-A0A091BFR0-F1
#
_cell.length_a   1.000
_cell.length_b   1.000
_cell.length_c   1.000
_cell.angle_alpha   90.00
_cell.angle_beta   90.00
_cell.angle_gamma   90.00
#
_symmetry.space_group_name_H-M   'P 1'
#
loop_
_entity.id
_entity.type
_entity.pdbx_description
1 polymer ?
#
loop_
_entity_poly.entity_id
_entity_poly.type
_entity_poly.pdbx_seq_one_letter_code
_entity_poly.pdbx_strand_id
1 'polypeptide(L)'
;MNDTAVPQEDKTLALITHLSGIVAGFIVPLIIWLINKDKPEKGFLTDQSKEALNFQITLIIAYVVCVILTFVLIGAFLMPLVWLASLVFMILAAVKANGGEYYRYPVAIRLIK
;
A
#
# COMPACT_ATOMS: atom_id res chain seq x y z
N MET A 1 21.46 17.49 -17.39
CA MET A 1 20.93 16.16 -17.09
C MET A 1 19.44 16.34 -16.86
N ASN A 2 18.59 15.86 -17.76
CA ASN A 2 17.14 15.94 -17.58
C ASN A 2 16.76 14.88 -16.54
N ASP A 3 16.71 15.29 -15.27
CA ASP A 3 15.89 14.57 -14.30
C ASP A 3 14.45 14.73 -14.77
N THR A 4 13.91 13.74 -15.50
CA THR A 4 12.49 13.71 -15.79
C THR A 4 11.77 13.43 -14.49
N ALA A 5 11.45 14.49 -13.75
CA ALA A 5 10.69 14.43 -12.52
C ALA A 5 9.44 13.57 -12.73
N VAL A 6 9.11 12.73 -11.74
CA VAL A 6 7.90 11.90 -11.77
C VAL A 6 6.68 12.77 -12.13
N PRO A 7 5.85 12.37 -13.11
CA PRO A 7 4.67 13.15 -13.50
C PRO A 7 3.75 13.43 -12.31
N GLN A 8 3.18 14.64 -12.24
CA GLN A 8 2.28 15.01 -11.14
C GLN A 8 1.05 14.09 -11.06
N GLU A 9 0.54 13.62 -12.20
CA GLU A 9 -0.55 12.66 -12.24
C GLU A 9 -0.17 11.34 -11.55
N ASP A 10 1.03 10.82 -11.79
CA ASP A 10 1.52 9.57 -11.20
C ASP A 10 1.69 9.70 -9.68
N LYS A 11 2.15 10.86 -9.20
CA LYS A 11 2.24 11.16 -7.76
C LYS A 11 0.86 11.18 -7.11
N THR A 12 -0.09 11.87 -7.73
CA THR A 12 -1.48 11.95 -7.24
C THR A 12 -2.14 10.57 -7.22
N LEU A 13 -1.99 9.79 -8.29
CA LEU A 13 -2.53 8.43 -8.36
C LEU A 13 -1.86 7.49 -7.35
N ALA A 14 -0.55 7.62 -7.11
CA ALA A 14 0.14 6.83 -6.09
C ALA A 14 -0.34 7.20 -4.66
N LEU A 15 -0.51 8.49 -4.35
CA LEU A 15 -1.15 8.94 -3.11
C LEU A 15 -2.53 8.30 -2.92
N ILE A 16 -3.38 8.36 -3.94
CA ILE A 16 -4.73 7.79 -3.89
C ILE A 16 -4.64 6.28 -3.70
N THR A 17 -3.68 5.63 -4.38
CA THR A 17 -3.46 4.19 -4.26
C THR A 17 -3.19 3.79 -2.81
N HIS A 18 -2.30 4.51 -2.11
CA HIS A 18 -2.02 4.21 -0.69
C HIS A 18 -3.19 4.53 0.23
N LEU A 19 -3.87 5.67 0.07
CA LEU A 19 -4.99 6.07 0.93
C LEU A 19 -6.23 5.21 0.70
N SER A 20 -6.45 4.74 -0.52
CA SER A 20 -7.59 3.89 -0.86
C SER A 20 -7.60 2.58 -0.06
N GLY A 21 -6.43 2.12 0.40
CA GLY A 21 -6.32 0.97 1.28
C GLY A 21 -7.11 1.08 2.59
N ILE A 22 -7.39 2.31 3.06
CA ILE A 22 -8.17 2.56 4.28
C ILE A 22 -9.64 2.17 4.10
N VAL A 23 -10.20 2.40 2.91
CA VAL A 23 -11.64 2.26 2.64
C VAL A 23 -11.99 1.11 1.70
N ALA A 24 -11.11 0.81 0.75
CA ALA A 24 -11.31 -0.16 -0.32
C ALA A 24 -10.32 -1.34 -0.28
N GLY A 25 -9.42 -1.36 0.71
CA GLY A 25 -8.43 -2.42 0.89
C GLY A 25 -7.56 -2.61 -0.36
N PHE A 26 -7.38 -3.87 -0.78
CA PHE A 26 -6.52 -4.23 -1.90
C PHE A 26 -7.09 -3.90 -3.30
N ILE A 27 -8.38 -3.58 -3.40
CA ILE A 27 -9.09 -3.49 -4.70
C ILE A 27 -8.52 -2.37 -5.56
N VAL A 28 -8.39 -1.16 -5.00
CA VAL A 28 -7.91 0.01 -5.75
C VAL A 28 -6.42 -0.12 -6.14
N PRO A 29 -5.49 -0.53 -5.25
CA PRO A 29 -4.12 -0.84 -5.65
C PRO A 29 -4.02 -1.89 -6.76
N LEU A 30 -4.86 -2.93 -6.71
CA LEU A 30 -4.92 -3.96 -7.74
C LEU A 30 -5.34 -3.39 -9.09
N ILE A 31 -6.41 -2.60 -9.13
CA ILE A 31 -6.91 -1.99 -10.37
C ILE A 31 -5.87 -1.04 -10.95
N ILE A 32 -5.29 -0.16 -10.13
CA ILE A 32 -4.30 0.83 -10.59
C ILE A 32 -3.05 0.12 -11.12
N TRP A 33 -2.58 -0.93 -10.46
CA TRP A 33 -1.48 -1.74 -10.97
C TRP A 33 -1.84 -2.40 -12.31
N LEU A 34 -2.98 -3.10 -12.40
CA LEU A 34 -3.38 -3.82 -13.61
C LEU A 34 -3.56 -2.91 -14.84
N ILE A 35 -4.10 -1.70 -14.66
CA ILE A 35 -4.31 -0.74 -15.76
C ILE A 35 -2.99 -0.18 -16.30
N ASN A 36 -1.95 -0.10 -15.46
CA ASN A 36 -0.71 0.61 -15.79
C ASN A 36 0.51 -0.31 -15.93
N LYS A 37 0.43 -1.60 -15.55
CA LYS A 37 1.58 -2.52 -15.48
C LYS A 37 2.36 -2.69 -16.79
N ASP A 38 1.70 -2.53 -17.93
CA ASP A 38 2.30 -2.72 -19.26
C ASP A 38 2.75 -1.39 -19.91
N LYS A 39 2.73 -0.28 -19.15
CA LYS A 39 3.09 1.08 -19.61
C LYS A 39 4.46 1.49 -19.06
N PRO A 40 5.55 1.45 -19.85
CA PRO A 40 6.91 1.74 -19.38
C PRO A 40 7.05 3.12 -18.73
N GLU A 41 6.30 4.11 -19.21
CA GLU A 41 6.30 5.48 -18.69
C GLU A 41 5.66 5.61 -17.30
N LYS A 42 4.88 4.61 -16.84
CA LYS A 42 4.22 4.59 -15.52
C LYS A 42 5.07 3.86 -14.45
N GLY A 43 6.39 3.82 -14.61
CA GLY A 43 7.29 3.06 -13.72
C GLY A 43 7.14 3.40 -12.23
N PHE A 44 7.01 4.68 -11.87
CA PHE A 44 6.77 5.10 -10.49
C PHE A 44 5.41 4.64 -9.95
N LEU A 45 4.34 4.89 -10.70
CA LEU A 45 2.98 4.54 -10.30
C LEU A 45 2.80 3.02 -10.18
N THR A 46 3.37 2.25 -11.11
CA THR A 46 3.33 0.78 -11.07
C THR A 46 4.12 0.22 -9.89
N ASP A 47 5.23 0.85 -9.50
CA ASP A 47 5.98 0.47 -8.31
C ASP A 47 5.17 0.69 -7.01
N GLN A 48 4.63 1.91 -6.83
CA GLN A 48 3.90 2.27 -5.62
C GLN A 48 2.56 1.54 -5.51
N SER A 49 1.89 1.25 -6.64
CA SER A 49 0.69 0.42 -6.64
C SER A 49 0.96 -1.05 -6.28
N LYS A 50 2.08 -1.63 -6.74
CA LYS A 50 2.52 -2.97 -6.27
C LYS A 50 2.83 -2.98 -4.78
N GLU A 51 3.53 -1.96 -4.28
CA GLU A 51 3.89 -1.86 -2.86
C GLU A 51 2.63 -1.72 -1.98
N ALA A 52 1.68 -0.87 -2.37
CA ALA A 52 0.39 -0.75 -1.68
C ALA A 52 -0.40 -2.07 -1.71
N LEU A 53 -0.46 -2.74 -2.86
CA LEU A 53 -1.15 -4.02 -3.01
C LEU A 53 -0.54 -5.12 -2.14
N ASN A 54 0.78 -5.25 -2.14
CA ASN A 54 1.53 -6.17 -1.27
C ASN A 54 1.27 -5.88 0.22
N PHE A 55 1.21 -4.60 0.61
CA PHE A 55 0.87 -4.23 1.98
C PHE A 55 -0.58 -4.60 2.35
N GLN A 56 -1.54 -4.38 1.46
CA GLN A 56 -2.93 -4.79 1.70
C GLN A 56 -3.08 -6.30 1.86
N ILE A 57 -2.38 -7.08 1.04
CA ILE A 57 -2.33 -8.55 1.20
C ILE A 57 -1.70 -8.92 2.55
N THR A 58 -0.64 -8.22 2.95
CA THR A 58 0.01 -8.42 4.26
C THR A 58 -0.96 -8.13 5.42
N LEU A 59 -1.75 -7.05 5.32
CA LEU A 59 -2.77 -6.72 6.32
C LEU A 59 -3.88 -7.76 6.39
N ILE A 60 -4.35 -8.28 5.24
CA ILE A 60 -5.35 -9.36 5.22
C ILE A 60 -4.83 -10.58 5.99
N ILE A 61 -3.59 -10.99 5.73
CA ILE A 61 -2.96 -12.09 6.45
C ILE A 61 -2.87 -11.77 7.95
N ALA A 62 -2.42 -10.56 8.31
CA ALA A 62 -2.32 -10.14 9.71
C ALA A 62 -3.68 -10.14 10.42
N TYR A 63 -4.75 -9.69 9.76
CA TYR A 63 -6.11 -9.70 10.32
C TYR A 63 -6.64 -11.12 10.48
N VAL A 64 -6.41 -12.03 9.52
CA VAL A 64 -6.76 -13.44 9.66
C VAL A 64 -6.05 -14.06 10.87
N VAL A 65 -4.75 -13.80 11.05
CA VAL A 65 -3.99 -14.24 12.23
C VAL A 65 -4.58 -13.65 13.51
N CYS A 66 -4.93 -12.36 13.54
CA CYS A 66 -5.56 -11.73 14.69
C CYS A 66 -6.90 -12.40 15.03
N VAL A 67 -7.75 -12.70 14.04
CA VAL A 67 -9.03 -13.41 14.24
C VAL A 67 -8.81 -14.78 14.88
N ILE A 68 -7.82 -15.54 14.40
CA ILE A 68 -7.47 -16.85 14.98
C ILE A 68 -6.95 -16.70 16.42
N LEU A 69 -6.13 -15.69 16.70
CA LEU A 69 -5.60 -15.43 18.04
C LEU A 69 -6.66 -14.89 19.02
N THR A 70 -7.82 -14.43 18.54
CA THR A 70 -8.92 -13.99 19.41
C THR A 70 -9.48 -15.15 20.25
N PHE A 71 -9.40 -16.40 19.77
CA PHE A 71 -9.82 -17.58 20.55
C PHE A 71 -9.01 -17.77 21.85
N VAL A 72 -7.82 -17.18 21.93
CA VAL A 72 -6.97 -17.14 23.14
C VAL A 72 -6.83 -15.72 23.71
N LEU A 73 -7.79 -14.84 23.42
CA LEU A 73 -7.89 -13.43 23.84
C LEU A 73 -6.82 -12.46 23.32
N ILE A 74 -5.64 -12.94 22.89
CA ILE A 74 -4.54 -12.11 22.38
C ILE A 74 -4.96 -11.31 21.13
N GLY A 75 -5.70 -11.95 20.23
CA GLY A 75 -6.14 -11.33 18.98
C GLY A 75 -6.98 -10.07 19.15
N ALA A 76 -7.78 -10.00 20.22
CA ALA A 76 -8.63 -8.85 20.53
C ALA A 76 -7.81 -7.56 20.81
N PHE A 77 -6.60 -7.71 21.38
CA PHE A 77 -5.69 -6.58 21.64
C PHE A 77 -4.78 -6.29 20.44
N LEU A 78 -4.38 -7.32 19.68
CA LEU A 78 -3.54 -7.12 18.50
C LEU A 78 -4.29 -6.46 17.35
N MET A 79 -5.56 -6.79 17.14
CA MET A 79 -6.35 -6.26 16.02
C MET A 79 -6.40 -4.72 15.96
N PRO A 80 -6.75 -3.98 17.04
CA PRO A 80 -6.72 -2.52 17.01
C PRO A 80 -5.30 -1.95 16.83
N LEU A 81 -4.26 -2.64 17.33
CA LEU A 81 -2.87 -2.22 17.13
C LEU A 81 -2.45 -2.34 15.66
N VAL A 82 -2.77 -3.48 15.02
CA VAL A 82 -2.52 -3.69 13.58
C VAL A 82 -3.28 -2.65 12.76
N TRP A 83 -4.55 -2.40 13.08
CA TRP A 83 -5.35 -1.39 12.39
C TRP A 83 -4.71 0.01 12.49
N LEU A 84 -4.35 0.45 13.69
CA LEU A 84 -3.75 1.76 13.91
C LEU A 84 -2.39 1.89 13.22
N ALA A 85 -1.52 0.88 13.34
CA ALA A 85 -0.23 0.86 12.66
C ALA A 85 -0.40 0.91 11.13
N SER A 86 -1.40 0.19 10.60
CA SER A 86 -1.70 0.20 9.17
C SER A 86 -2.12 1.58 8.67
N LEU A 87 -2.94 2.29 9.44
CA LEU A 87 -3.39 3.63 9.12
C LEU A 87 -2.22 4.61 9.05
N VAL A 88 -1.33 4.58 10.04
CA VAL A 88 -0.11 5.41 10.06
C VAL A 88 0.75 5.12 8.84
N PHE A 89 1.01 3.85 8.52
CA PHE A 89 1.84 3.51 7.38
C PHE A 89 1.23 3.89 6.04
N MET A 90 -0.09 3.76 5.86
CA MET A 90 -0.76 4.20 4.63
C MET A 90 -0.67 5.72 4.43
N ILE A 91 -0.80 6.50 5.51
CA ILE A 91 -0.64 7.96 5.46
C ILE A 91 0.81 8.34 5.12
N LEU A 92 1.80 7.72 5.77
CA LEU A 92 3.21 7.98 5.48
C LEU A 92 3.58 7.64 4.04
N ALA A 93 3.08 6.50 3.54
CA ALA A 93 3.27 6.10 2.15
C ALA A 93 2.64 7.11 1.19
N ALA A 94 1.40 7.54 1.45
CA ALA A 94 0.70 8.51 0.64
C ALA A 94 1.43 9.86 0.57
N VAL A 95 1.91 10.38 1.70
CA VAL A 95 2.64 11.66 1.76
C VAL A 95 3.95 11.56 0.99
N LYS A 96 4.72 10.50 1.17
CA LYS A 96 6.00 10.30 0.46
C LYS A 96 5.80 10.07 -1.03
N ALA A 97 4.82 9.26 -1.42
CA ALA A 97 4.48 9.02 -2.81
C ALA A 97 4.02 10.32 -3.53
N ASN A 98 3.29 11.19 -2.83
CA ASN A 98 2.92 12.50 -3.36
C ASN A 98 4.11 13.44 -3.58
N GLY A 99 5.20 13.24 -2.81
CA GLY A 99 6.49 13.90 -3.04
C GLY A 99 7.24 13.35 -4.27
N GLY A 100 6.84 12.19 -4.79
CA GLY A 100 7.59 11.43 -5.80
C GLY A 100 8.67 10.53 -5.20
N GLU A 101 8.63 10.29 -3.89
CA GLU A 101 9.54 9.36 -3.23
C GLU A 101 9.00 7.93 -3.30
N TYR A 102 9.89 6.98 -3.57
CA TYR A 102 9.57 5.56 -3.49
C TYR A 102 9.41 5.14 -2.04
N TYR A 103 8.18 4.92 -1.59
CA TYR A 103 7.92 4.39 -0.27
C TYR A 103 8.02 2.85 -0.27
N ARG A 104 8.51 2.30 0.84
CA ARG A 104 8.45 0.87 1.15
C ARG A 104 7.88 0.70 2.55
N TYR A 105 6.83 -0.10 2.66
CA TYR A 105 6.27 -0.43 3.96
C TYR A 105 7.32 -1.22 4.76
N PRO A 106 7.57 -0.85 6.04
CA PRO A 106 8.51 -1.57 6.89
C PRO A 106 8.14 -3.06 7.04
N VAL A 107 6.84 -3.35 7.03
CA VAL A 107 6.30 -4.70 7.12
C VAL A 107 5.37 -4.93 5.92
N ALA A 108 5.90 -5.53 4.86
CA ALA A 108 5.13 -5.97 3.71
C ALA A 108 5.76 -7.20 3.06
N ILE A 109 4.91 -8.19 2.76
CA ILE A 109 5.26 -9.37 1.98
C ILE A 109 5.16 -9.00 0.50
N ARG A 110 6.30 -8.97 -0.20
CA ARG A 110 6.38 -8.55 -1.61
C ARG A 110 6.15 -9.73 -2.56
N LEU A 111 4.89 -10.10 -2.72
CA LEU A 111 4.47 -11.19 -3.61
C LEU A 111 4.52 -10.77 -5.08
N ILE A 112 4.06 -9.55 -5.37
CA ILE A 112 4.05 -8.98 -6.71
C ILE A 112 5.33 -8.16 -6.88
N LYS A 113 6.13 -8.51 -7.90
CA LYS A 113 7.47 -7.96 -8.18
C LYS A 113 7.49 -6.96 -9.31
#